data_AF-A0A1G2SBU6-F1
#
_entry.id   AF-A0A1G2SBU6-F1
#
_cell.length_a   1.000
_cell.length_b   1.000
_cell.length_c   1.000
_cell.angle_alpha   90.00
_cell.angle_beta   90.00
_cell.angle_gamma   90.00
#
_symmetry.space_group_name_H-M   'P 1'
#
loop_
_entity.id
_entity.type
_entity.pdbx_description
1 polymer ?
#
loop_
_entity_poly.entity_id
_entity_poly.type
_entity_poly.pdbx_seq_one_letter_code
_entity_poly.pdbx_strand_id
1 'polypeptide(L)'
;MKQLIVLAVAVILGLFFYVFGISNNVQNQAQRNIATYSNPEIGLEFNYFVGPSGYVVEESNVVNTVSGLVRTIVLIRSEDVNRNIPVGGEGPATIALQVFKNTEKQTPLAWAEKHIQFSNINLKIGNVVEVVVGGAPAIRYMADGLYASDNVVVVNGDYVYLMSGMFIDAESQLRKDFSPLVESVHFVPVQGTDVQGKLNINAICEGALAYMTFPDGSRADAFVAECKEGKHPEVIEQYKLQMGLGDGASL
;
A
#
# COMPACT_ATOMS: atom_id res chain seq x y z
N MET A 1 58.14 4.82 -35.82
CA MET A 1 57.34 5.95 -35.31
C MET A 1 55.98 6.07 -35.99
N LYS A 2 55.89 6.20 -37.33
CA LYS A 2 54.59 6.28 -38.05
C LYS A 2 53.63 5.10 -37.80
N GLN A 3 54.12 3.87 -37.70
CA GLN A 3 53.27 2.69 -37.45
C GLN A 3 52.67 2.65 -36.03
N LEU A 4 53.37 3.19 -35.02
CA LEU A 4 52.85 3.26 -33.66
C LEU A 4 51.73 4.29 -33.52
N ILE A 5 51.79 5.38 -34.30
CA ILE A 5 50.76 6.43 -34.31
C ILE A 5 49.45 5.89 -34.91
N VAL A 6 49.53 5.11 -36.01
CA VAL A 6 48.34 4.52 -36.65
C VAL A 6 47.63 3.54 -35.71
N LEU A 7 48.39 2.74 -34.97
CA LEU A 7 47.83 1.75 -34.04
C LEU A 7 47.15 2.42 -32.84
N ALA A 8 47.74 3.49 -32.30
CA ALA A 8 47.15 4.27 -31.21
C ALA A 8 45.82 4.94 -31.63
N VAL A 9 45.76 5.50 -32.84
CA VAL A 9 44.53 6.13 -33.36
C VAL A 9 43.42 5.09 -33.56
N ALA A 10 43.73 3.90 -34.06
CA ALA A 10 42.75 2.83 -34.24
C ALA A 10 42.15 2.35 -32.90
N VAL A 11 42.97 2.23 -31.86
CA VAL A 11 42.51 1.83 -30.51
C VAL A 11 41.62 2.90 -29.88
N ILE A 12 41.99 4.18 -30.00
CA ILE A 12 41.18 5.30 -29.48
C ILE A 12 39.83 5.37 -30.20
N LEU A 13 39.82 5.21 -31.53
CA LEU A 13 38.58 5.17 -32.30
C LEU A 13 37.72 3.95 -31.94
N GLY A 14 38.32 2.77 -31.76
CA GLY A 14 37.60 1.57 -31.32
C GLY A 14 36.96 1.74 -29.94
N LEU A 15 37.69 2.31 -28.98
CA LEU A 15 37.17 2.65 -27.64
C LEU A 15 36.06 3.69 -27.71
N PHE A 16 36.22 4.72 -28.55
CA PHE A 16 35.19 5.74 -28.76
C PHE A 16 33.90 5.12 -29.32
N PHE A 17 33.98 4.30 -30.37
CA PHE A 17 32.83 3.60 -30.94
C PHE A 17 32.20 2.59 -29.97
N TYR A 18 32.99 1.92 -29.13
CA TYR A 18 32.49 1.02 -28.10
C TYR A 18 31.71 1.78 -27.01
N VAL A 19 32.27 2.87 -26.49
CA VAL A 19 31.63 3.70 -25.46
C VAL A 19 30.37 4.41 -26.00
N PHE A 20 30.45 5.01 -27.20
CA PHE A 20 29.28 5.67 -27.82
C PHE A 20 28.22 4.67 -28.30
N GLY A 21 28.62 3.50 -28.80
CA GLY A 21 27.72 2.44 -29.21
C GLY A 21 26.92 1.85 -28.05
N ILE A 22 27.52 1.75 -26.85
CA ILE A 22 26.80 1.37 -25.63
C ILE A 22 25.84 2.49 -25.21
N SER A 23 26.26 3.76 -25.25
CA SER A 23 25.42 4.89 -24.81
C SER A 23 24.15 5.09 -25.65
N ASN A 24 24.19 4.77 -26.95
CA ASN A 24 23.00 4.87 -27.82
C ASN A 24 22.02 3.70 -27.68
N ASN A 25 22.46 2.55 -27.15
CA ASN A 25 21.56 1.42 -26.87
C ASN A 25 20.80 1.56 -25.53
N VAL A 26 21.21 2.50 -24.67
CA VAL A 26 20.53 2.77 -23.39
C VAL A 26 19.21 3.56 -23.58
N GLN A 27 19.04 4.27 -24.70
CA GLN A 27 17.82 5.05 -24.97
C GLN A 27 16.64 4.26 -25.56
N ASN A 28 16.81 2.96 -25.82
CA ASN A 28 15.70 2.07 -26.20
C ASN A 28 15.18 1.24 -25.02
N GLN A 29 15.24 1.76 -23.79
CA GLN A 29 14.26 1.33 -22.80
C GLN A 29 12.94 1.93 -23.25
N ALA A 30 12.09 1.11 -23.88
CA ALA A 30 10.70 1.45 -24.15
C ALA A 30 10.14 2.16 -22.91
N GLN A 31 9.82 3.44 -23.04
CA GLN A 31 9.32 4.27 -21.96
C GLN A 31 8.10 3.54 -21.38
N ARG A 32 8.29 2.88 -20.24
CA ARG A 32 7.23 2.06 -19.63
C ARG A 32 6.20 3.03 -19.07
N ASN A 33 4.99 2.93 -19.57
CA ASN A 33 3.88 3.75 -19.10
C ASN A 33 3.54 3.35 -17.66
N ILE A 34 3.22 4.33 -16.83
CA ILE A 34 2.82 4.13 -15.44
C ILE A 34 1.35 4.52 -15.32
N ALA A 35 0.56 3.69 -14.65
CA ALA A 35 -0.78 4.01 -14.20
C ALA A 35 -0.85 3.98 -12.67
N THR A 36 -1.90 4.57 -12.13
CA THR A 36 -2.16 4.63 -10.69
C THR A 36 -3.40 3.81 -10.38
N TYR A 37 -3.27 2.85 -9.48
CA TYR A 37 -4.38 2.15 -8.85
C TYR A 37 -4.78 2.92 -7.59
N SER A 38 -6.06 3.22 -7.42
CA SER A 38 -6.60 3.87 -6.22
C SER A 38 -7.88 3.17 -5.78
N ASN A 39 -7.92 2.76 -4.51
CA ASN A 39 -9.12 2.20 -3.89
C ASN A 39 -9.33 2.83 -2.50
N PRO A 40 -10.23 3.82 -2.42
CA PRO A 40 -10.49 4.52 -1.17
C PRO A 40 -11.26 3.67 -0.15
N GLU A 41 -12.01 2.62 -0.52
CA GLU A 41 -12.72 1.77 0.47
C GLU A 41 -11.76 1.01 1.41
N ILE A 42 -10.52 0.83 0.96
CA ILE A 42 -9.42 0.24 1.71
C ILE A 42 -8.26 1.23 1.92
N GLY A 43 -8.45 2.50 1.58
CA GLY A 43 -7.47 3.57 1.81
C GLY A 43 -6.12 3.37 1.13
N LEU A 44 -6.07 2.75 -0.05
CA LEU A 44 -4.83 2.36 -0.72
C LEU A 44 -4.70 2.99 -2.10
N GLU A 45 -3.52 3.53 -2.41
CA GLU A 45 -3.15 3.95 -3.76
C GLU A 45 -1.68 3.59 -4.06
N PHE A 46 -1.38 3.17 -5.28
CA PHE A 46 -0.02 2.84 -5.74
C PHE A 46 0.12 2.95 -7.26
N ASN A 47 1.36 3.08 -7.73
CA ASN A 47 1.70 3.11 -9.15
C ASN A 47 2.15 1.73 -9.65
N TYR A 48 1.83 1.44 -10.91
CA TYR A 48 2.26 0.20 -11.57
C TYR A 48 2.48 0.42 -13.08
N PHE A 49 3.32 -0.43 -13.67
CA PHE A 49 3.61 -0.35 -15.10
C PHE A 49 2.46 -0.91 -15.93
N VAL A 50 2.12 -0.25 -17.04
CA VAL A 50 1.08 -0.68 -17.98
C VAL A 50 1.61 -0.81 -19.41
N GLY A 51 0.82 -1.46 -20.26
CA GLY A 51 1.17 -1.74 -21.66
C GLY A 51 1.67 -3.17 -21.87
N PRO A 52 2.20 -3.50 -23.06
CA PRO A 52 2.55 -4.87 -23.44
C PRO A 52 3.55 -5.56 -22.50
N SER A 53 4.47 -4.79 -21.91
CA SER A 53 5.46 -5.28 -20.93
C SER A 53 5.11 -4.92 -19.48
N GLY A 54 3.90 -4.41 -19.23
CA GLY A 54 3.40 -4.01 -17.91
C GLY A 54 2.45 -5.05 -17.31
N TYR A 55 1.46 -4.56 -16.57
CA TYR A 55 0.51 -5.38 -15.83
C TYR A 55 -0.95 -5.01 -16.16
N VAL A 56 -1.81 -6.00 -16.00
CA VAL A 56 -3.26 -5.86 -15.89
C VAL A 56 -3.61 -6.11 -14.43
N VAL A 57 -4.45 -5.23 -13.86
CA VAL A 57 -4.93 -5.34 -12.48
C VAL A 57 -6.26 -6.08 -12.49
N GLU A 58 -6.35 -7.10 -11.66
CA GLU A 58 -7.60 -7.77 -11.31
C GLU A 58 -7.88 -7.57 -9.83
N GLU A 59 -9.10 -7.14 -9.51
CA GLU A 59 -9.55 -6.97 -8.13
C GLU A 59 -10.73 -7.90 -7.86
N SER A 60 -10.73 -8.51 -6.68
CA SER A 60 -11.83 -9.33 -6.21
C SER A 60 -12.22 -8.99 -4.78
N ASN A 61 -13.54 -8.95 -4.57
CA ASN A 61 -14.14 -8.85 -3.26
C ASN A 61 -14.20 -10.25 -2.66
N VAL A 62 -13.57 -10.43 -1.50
CA VAL A 62 -13.60 -11.72 -0.80
C VAL A 62 -14.64 -11.63 0.31
N VAL A 63 -15.71 -12.41 0.18
CA VAL A 63 -16.71 -12.56 1.24
C VAL A 63 -16.27 -13.69 2.17
N ASN A 64 -15.10 -13.55 2.80
CA ASN A 64 -14.63 -14.49 3.81
C ASN A 64 -14.52 -13.78 5.16
N THR A 65 -15.57 -13.93 5.96
CA THR A 65 -15.65 -13.31 7.29
C THR A 65 -14.74 -13.99 8.32
N VAL A 66 -14.23 -15.19 8.05
CA VAL A 66 -13.42 -15.97 9.01
C VAL A 66 -11.96 -15.51 9.00
N SER A 67 -11.39 -15.21 7.84
CA SER A 67 -9.98 -14.79 7.73
C SER A 67 -9.77 -13.28 7.93
N GLY A 68 -10.85 -12.49 7.94
CA GLY A 68 -10.75 -11.03 7.91
C GLY A 68 -10.25 -10.46 6.58
N LEU A 69 -10.06 -11.29 5.55
CA LEU A 69 -9.66 -10.87 4.19
C LEU A 69 -10.81 -10.10 3.54
N VAL A 70 -10.56 -8.85 3.14
CA VAL A 70 -11.58 -7.96 2.55
C VAL A 70 -11.42 -7.79 1.04
N ARG A 71 -10.17 -7.81 0.56
CA ARG A 71 -9.83 -7.55 -0.85
C ARG A 71 -8.61 -8.35 -1.24
N THR A 72 -8.60 -8.80 -2.50
CA THR A 72 -7.41 -9.32 -3.17
C THR A 72 -7.25 -8.57 -4.49
N ILE A 73 -6.09 -7.96 -4.68
CA ILE A 73 -5.68 -7.25 -5.89
C ILE A 73 -4.50 -8.02 -6.47
N VAL A 74 -4.59 -8.41 -7.74
CA VAL A 74 -3.55 -9.18 -8.42
C VAL A 74 -3.10 -8.41 -9.65
N LEU A 75 -1.80 -8.21 -9.79
CA LEU A 75 -1.19 -7.67 -10.99
C LEU A 75 -0.60 -8.84 -11.79
N ILE A 76 -1.24 -9.13 -12.91
CA ILE A 76 -0.83 -10.16 -13.87
C ILE A 76 -0.05 -9.47 -14.98
N ARG A 77 1.11 -10.00 -15.37
CA ARG A 77 1.84 -9.42 -16.52
C ARG A 77 0.96 -9.48 -17.77
N SER A 78 0.97 -8.42 -18.58
CA SER A 78 0.12 -8.31 -19.75
C SER A 78 0.30 -9.48 -20.75
N GLU A 79 1.52 -10.03 -20.86
CA GLU A 79 1.80 -11.18 -21.72
C GLU A 79 1.24 -12.52 -21.17
N ASP A 80 0.87 -12.55 -19.89
CA ASP A 80 0.40 -13.73 -19.17
C ASP A 80 -1.14 -13.81 -19.09
N VAL A 81 -1.86 -12.71 -19.29
CA VAL A 81 -3.34 -12.63 -19.14
C VAL A 81 -4.10 -13.64 -20.00
N ASN A 82 -3.61 -13.91 -21.22
CA ASN A 82 -4.26 -14.84 -22.16
C ASN A 82 -3.53 -16.18 -22.28
N ARG A 83 -2.65 -16.52 -21.32
CA ARG A 83 -2.01 -17.85 -21.34
C ARG A 83 -3.07 -18.89 -20.97
N ASN A 84 -3.23 -19.87 -21.84
CA ASN A 84 -4.06 -21.04 -21.57
C ASN A 84 -3.38 -21.87 -20.47
N ILE A 85 -3.80 -21.64 -19.22
CA ILE A 85 -3.39 -22.47 -18.08
C ILE A 85 -4.12 -23.82 -18.23
N PRO A 86 -3.40 -24.96 -18.29
CA PRO A 86 -4.03 -26.27 -18.32
C PRO A 86 -4.94 -26.48 -17.11
N VAL A 87 -5.98 -27.33 -17.25
CA VAL A 87 -6.83 -27.68 -16.11
C VAL A 87 -6.00 -28.34 -15.03
N GLY A 88 -6.00 -27.78 -13.82
CA GLY A 88 -5.14 -28.21 -12.70
C GLY A 88 -3.68 -27.76 -12.81
N GLY A 89 -3.35 -26.95 -13.81
CA GLY A 89 -2.06 -26.30 -13.97
C GLY A 89 -1.90 -25.11 -13.02
N GLU A 90 -0.64 -24.78 -12.77
CA GLU A 90 -0.26 -23.63 -11.96
C GLU A 90 -0.35 -22.34 -12.78
N GLY A 91 -0.95 -21.30 -12.19
CA GLY A 91 -0.95 -19.97 -12.80
C GLY A 91 0.43 -19.32 -12.74
N PRO A 92 0.73 -18.33 -13.58
CA PRO A 92 2.03 -17.63 -13.58
C PRO A 92 2.28 -16.91 -12.26
N ALA A 93 3.55 -16.62 -11.97
CA ALA A 93 3.92 -15.74 -10.86
C ALA A 93 3.33 -14.33 -11.04
N THR A 94 2.85 -13.72 -9.96
CA THR A 94 2.18 -12.41 -9.96
C THR A 94 2.69 -11.50 -8.85
N ILE A 95 2.29 -10.23 -8.88
CA ILE A 95 2.31 -9.38 -7.68
C ILE A 95 0.89 -9.44 -7.10
N ALA A 96 0.76 -9.85 -5.84
CA ALA A 96 -0.51 -9.92 -5.16
C ALA A 96 -0.53 -8.98 -3.95
N LEU A 97 -1.65 -8.29 -3.74
CA LEU A 97 -1.92 -7.50 -2.56
C LEU A 97 -3.21 -8.03 -1.92
N GLN A 98 -3.09 -8.51 -0.69
CA GLN A 98 -4.22 -8.98 0.11
C GLN A 98 -4.42 -8.02 1.27
N VAL A 99 -5.66 -7.58 1.46
CA VAL A 99 -6.01 -6.61 2.50
C VAL A 99 -6.91 -7.29 3.52
N PHE A 100 -6.53 -7.18 4.79
CA PHE A 100 -7.20 -7.80 5.92
C PHE A 100 -7.64 -6.76 6.94
N LYS A 101 -8.74 -7.00 7.66
CA LYS A 101 -9.08 -6.22 8.85
C LYS A 101 -8.09 -6.53 9.98
N ASN A 102 -7.64 -5.49 10.68
CA ASN A 102 -6.77 -5.54 11.85
C ASN A 102 -7.54 -5.23 13.14
N THR A 103 -8.58 -6.00 13.43
CA THR A 103 -9.46 -5.77 14.60
C THR A 103 -8.72 -5.85 15.94
N GLU A 104 -7.63 -6.62 15.99
CA GLU A 104 -6.80 -6.79 17.19
C GLU A 104 -5.65 -5.78 17.29
N LYS A 105 -5.55 -4.82 16.35
CA LYS A 105 -4.51 -3.78 16.33
C LYS A 105 -3.10 -4.36 16.41
N GLN A 106 -2.87 -5.48 15.72
CA GLN A 106 -1.59 -6.17 15.71
C GLN A 106 -0.53 -5.34 14.98
N THR A 107 0.73 -5.48 15.42
CA THR A 107 1.88 -4.99 14.65
C THR A 107 2.09 -5.84 13.39
N PRO A 108 2.83 -5.35 12.38
CA PRO A 108 3.06 -6.11 11.15
C PRO A 108 3.63 -7.52 11.38
N LEU A 109 4.64 -7.65 12.26
CA LEU A 109 5.23 -8.94 12.59
C LEU A 109 4.26 -9.86 13.33
N ALA A 110 3.57 -9.35 14.36
CA ALA A 110 2.61 -10.15 15.13
C ALA A 110 1.45 -10.63 14.26
N TRP A 111 0.98 -9.81 13.32
CA TRP A 111 -0.03 -10.22 12.35
C TRP A 111 0.51 -11.32 11.44
N ALA A 112 1.70 -11.15 10.86
CA ALA A 112 2.29 -12.12 9.94
C ALA A 112 2.53 -13.49 10.60
N GLU A 113 3.03 -13.52 11.84
CA GLU A 113 3.26 -14.75 12.61
C GLU A 113 1.97 -15.45 13.03
N LYS A 114 0.88 -14.71 13.25
CA LYS A 114 -0.44 -15.28 13.53
C LYS A 114 -1.12 -15.83 12.28
N HIS A 115 -0.82 -15.27 11.10
CA HIS A 115 -1.48 -15.56 9.83
C HIS A 115 -0.56 -16.26 8.82
N ILE A 116 0.16 -17.29 9.29
CA ILE A 116 1.17 -18.02 8.50
C ILE A 116 0.64 -18.57 7.16
N GLN A 117 -0.64 -18.91 7.09
CA GLN A 117 -1.29 -19.43 5.88
C GLN A 117 -1.41 -18.40 4.75
N PHE A 118 -1.29 -17.11 5.08
CA PHE A 118 -1.28 -16.02 4.11
C PHE A 118 0.14 -15.47 3.94
N SER A 119 0.83 -15.22 5.07
CA SER A 119 2.12 -14.53 5.09
C SER A 119 3.28 -15.39 4.61
N ASN A 120 3.18 -16.72 4.72
CA ASN A 120 4.30 -17.64 4.50
C ASN A 120 5.54 -17.30 5.34
N ILE A 121 5.40 -16.58 6.46
CA ILE A 121 6.54 -16.15 7.29
C ILE A 121 7.29 -17.32 7.97
N ASN A 122 6.66 -18.50 8.04
CA ASN A 122 7.27 -19.75 8.46
C ASN A 122 8.23 -20.33 7.41
N LEU A 123 8.14 -19.88 6.15
CA LEU A 123 9.02 -20.23 5.03
C LEU A 123 10.05 -19.13 4.72
N LYS A 124 10.26 -18.19 5.65
CA LYS A 124 11.15 -17.05 5.40
C LYS A 124 12.59 -17.46 5.12
N ILE A 125 13.22 -16.79 4.17
CA ILE A 125 14.66 -16.87 3.91
C ILE A 125 15.32 -15.61 4.45
N GLY A 126 16.30 -15.79 5.34
CA GLY A 126 17.01 -14.69 5.96
C GLY A 126 16.21 -14.00 7.07
N ASN A 127 16.54 -12.73 7.32
CA ASN A 127 15.95 -11.97 8.41
C ASN A 127 14.68 -11.22 7.97
N VAL A 128 13.75 -11.09 8.90
CA VAL A 128 12.67 -10.10 8.78
C VAL A 128 13.24 -8.74 9.13
N VAL A 129 13.01 -7.73 8.29
CA VAL A 129 13.46 -6.36 8.53
C VAL A 129 12.27 -5.43 8.71
N GLU A 130 12.35 -4.53 9.67
CA GLU A 130 11.38 -3.45 9.83
C GLU A 130 11.65 -2.35 8.80
N VAL A 131 10.59 -1.88 8.16
CA VAL A 131 10.62 -0.84 7.13
C VAL A 131 9.43 0.10 7.30
N VAL A 132 9.41 1.19 6.53
CA VAL A 132 8.28 2.12 6.45
C VAL A 132 7.78 2.16 5.02
N VAL A 133 6.48 2.03 4.82
CA VAL A 133 5.82 2.08 3.51
C VAL A 133 4.68 3.09 3.59
N GLY A 134 4.65 4.09 2.70
CA GLY A 134 3.61 5.13 2.73
C GLY A 134 3.48 5.87 4.07
N GLY A 135 4.56 5.93 4.86
CA GLY A 135 4.56 6.51 6.21
C GLY A 135 4.07 5.58 7.33
N ALA A 136 3.66 4.35 7.01
CA ALA A 136 3.14 3.37 7.97
C ALA A 136 4.18 2.30 8.34
N PRO A 137 4.12 1.74 9.57
CA PRO A 137 5.01 0.67 10.01
C PRO A 137 4.80 -0.61 9.20
N ALA A 138 5.90 -1.24 8.82
CA ALA A 138 5.88 -2.44 8.00
C ALA A 138 7.04 -3.40 8.34
N ILE A 139 6.92 -4.64 7.87
CA ILE A 139 8.04 -5.58 7.78
C ILE A 139 8.23 -6.05 6.34
N ARG A 140 9.47 -6.39 5.97
CA ARG A 140 9.82 -7.02 4.70
C ARG A 140 10.63 -8.29 4.92
N TYR A 141 10.36 -9.32 4.14
CA TYR A 141 11.09 -10.59 4.19
C TYR A 141 10.92 -11.38 2.89
N MET A 142 11.91 -12.22 2.59
CA MET A 142 11.82 -13.21 1.52
C MET A 142 11.17 -14.48 2.06
N ALA A 143 10.43 -15.23 1.23
CA ALA A 143 9.93 -16.56 1.56
C ALA A 143 10.12 -17.54 0.39
N ASP A 144 10.32 -18.82 0.70
CA ASP A 144 10.46 -19.92 -0.27
C ASP A 144 9.18 -20.75 -0.30
N GLY A 145 8.17 -20.26 -1.02
CA GLY A 145 6.91 -20.95 -1.21
C GLY A 145 6.87 -21.76 -2.50
N LEU A 146 5.66 -21.96 -3.03
CA LEU A 146 5.48 -22.50 -4.38
C LEU A 146 6.22 -21.65 -5.43
N TYR A 147 6.12 -20.33 -5.26
CA TYR A 147 7.04 -19.35 -5.84
C TYR A 147 7.86 -18.73 -4.72
N ALA A 148 9.12 -18.41 -5.00
CA ALA A 148 9.87 -17.51 -4.14
C ALA A 148 9.17 -16.14 -4.14
N SER A 149 9.08 -15.48 -2.98
CA SER A 149 8.41 -14.19 -2.89
C SER A 149 9.16 -13.19 -2.03
N ASP A 150 9.10 -11.93 -2.45
CA ASP A 150 9.44 -10.77 -1.62
C ASP A 150 8.13 -10.26 -1.01
N ASN A 151 8.03 -10.31 0.30
CA ASN A 151 6.80 -10.03 1.03
C ASN A 151 6.95 -8.78 1.87
N VAL A 152 5.93 -7.94 1.85
CA VAL A 152 5.83 -6.73 2.67
C VAL A 152 4.49 -6.74 3.39
N VAL A 153 4.53 -6.66 4.72
CA VAL A 153 3.32 -6.55 5.55
C VAL A 153 3.29 -5.15 6.14
N VAL A 154 2.25 -4.38 5.84
CA VAL A 154 2.06 -3.00 6.31
C VAL A 154 0.81 -2.92 7.16
N VAL A 155 0.86 -2.18 8.26
CA VAL A 155 -0.32 -1.90 9.09
C VAL A 155 -0.65 -0.41 9.00
N ASN A 156 -1.84 -0.08 8.52
CA ASN A 156 -2.34 1.29 8.49
C ASN A 156 -3.83 1.34 8.87
N GLY A 157 -4.16 2.14 9.89
CA GLY A 157 -5.52 2.25 10.41
C GLY A 157 -6.10 0.92 10.91
N ASP A 158 -7.22 0.50 10.31
CA ASP A 158 -7.93 -0.75 10.62
C ASP A 158 -7.54 -1.92 9.69
N TYR A 159 -6.49 -1.75 8.89
CA TYR A 159 -6.12 -2.71 7.86
C TYR A 159 -4.68 -3.20 7.98
N VAL A 160 -4.48 -4.44 7.54
CA VAL A 160 -3.18 -5.01 7.21
C VAL A 160 -3.13 -5.24 5.70
N TYR A 161 -2.03 -4.83 5.08
CA TYR A 161 -1.78 -4.99 3.65
C TYR A 161 -0.60 -5.96 3.51
N LEU A 162 -0.87 -7.17 3.03
CA LEU A 162 0.16 -8.14 2.65
C LEU A 162 0.39 -8.02 1.15
N MET A 163 1.58 -7.57 0.77
CA MET A 163 2.01 -7.46 -0.62
C MET A 163 3.09 -8.51 -0.89
N SER A 164 2.93 -9.28 -1.95
CA SER A 164 3.85 -10.37 -2.32
C SER A 164 4.22 -10.24 -3.79
N GLY A 165 5.48 -9.95 -4.07
CA GLY A 165 6.06 -10.06 -5.41
C GLY A 165 6.61 -11.46 -5.64
N MET A 166 5.85 -12.33 -6.30
CA MET A 166 6.22 -13.72 -6.56
C MET A 166 7.11 -13.83 -7.79
N PHE A 167 8.16 -14.64 -7.73
CA PHE A 167 9.07 -14.83 -8.86
C PHE A 167 9.64 -16.25 -8.90
N ILE A 168 9.96 -16.71 -10.11
CA ILE A 168 10.70 -17.95 -10.36
C ILE A 168 12.20 -17.64 -10.42
N ASP A 169 12.54 -16.58 -11.16
CA ASP A 169 13.92 -16.10 -11.34
C ASP A 169 14.14 -14.81 -10.53
N ALA A 170 15.21 -14.80 -9.74
CA ALA A 170 15.63 -13.63 -8.96
C ALA A 170 15.96 -12.42 -9.86
N GLU A 171 16.24 -12.63 -11.14
CA GLU A 171 16.47 -11.57 -12.13
C GLU A 171 15.23 -11.20 -12.95
N SER A 172 14.08 -11.80 -12.65
CA SER A 172 12.82 -11.53 -13.36
C SER A 172 12.39 -10.06 -13.27
N GLN A 173 11.69 -9.61 -14.32
CA GLN A 173 11.14 -8.26 -14.37
C GLN A 173 10.12 -8.02 -13.25
N LEU A 174 9.35 -9.05 -12.87
CA LEU A 174 8.36 -8.97 -11.79
C LEU A 174 9.03 -8.59 -10.46
N ARG A 175 10.11 -9.28 -10.08
CA ARG A 175 10.86 -8.94 -8.87
C ARG A 175 11.44 -7.53 -8.92
N LYS A 176 11.95 -7.11 -10.09
CA LYS A 176 12.49 -5.76 -10.32
C LYS A 176 11.41 -4.67 -10.22
N ASP A 177 10.17 -4.99 -10.59
CA ASP A 177 9.04 -4.05 -10.56
C ASP A 177 8.34 -3.99 -9.20
N PHE A 178 8.51 -5.00 -8.35
CA PHE A 178 7.87 -5.05 -7.04
C PHE A 178 8.34 -3.93 -6.10
N SER A 179 9.66 -3.63 -6.02
CA SER A 179 10.15 -2.57 -5.13
C SER A 179 9.62 -1.18 -5.52
N PRO A 180 9.69 -0.76 -6.80
CA PRO A 180 9.06 0.50 -7.23
C PRO A 180 7.56 0.59 -6.93
N LEU A 181 6.83 -0.52 -7.04
CA LEU A 181 5.41 -0.56 -6.67
C LEU A 181 5.24 -0.28 -5.17
N VAL A 182 5.95 -1.01 -4.31
CA VAL A 182 5.89 -0.83 -2.85
C VAL A 182 6.31 0.59 -2.45
N GLU A 183 7.34 1.16 -3.08
CA GLU A 183 7.82 2.52 -2.82
C GLU A 183 6.81 3.60 -3.23
N SER A 184 5.91 3.30 -4.17
CA SER A 184 4.86 4.21 -4.62
C SER A 184 3.58 4.16 -3.78
N VAL A 185 3.49 3.21 -2.84
CA VAL A 185 2.33 3.06 -1.97
C VAL A 185 2.14 4.30 -1.14
N HIS A 186 0.91 4.81 -1.14
CA HIS A 186 0.46 5.84 -0.23
C HIS A 186 -0.95 5.54 0.25
N PHE A 187 -1.22 5.94 1.48
CA PHE A 187 -2.51 5.71 2.12
C PHE A 187 -3.39 6.94 1.98
N VAL A 188 -4.61 6.72 1.48
CA VAL A 188 -5.64 7.74 1.32
C VAL A 188 -6.73 7.55 2.38
N PRO A 189 -7.51 8.59 2.73
CA PRO A 189 -8.64 8.45 3.65
C PRO A 189 -9.62 7.37 3.18
N VAL A 190 -10.08 6.53 4.11
CA VAL A 190 -10.97 5.42 3.79
C VAL A 190 -12.38 5.94 3.48
N GLN A 191 -12.91 5.67 2.29
CA GLN A 191 -14.31 5.99 1.96
C GLN A 191 -15.26 5.13 2.79
N GLY A 192 -16.27 5.76 3.40
CA GLY A 192 -17.19 5.08 4.32
C GLY A 192 -16.68 4.97 5.76
N THR A 193 -15.49 5.51 6.08
CA THR A 193 -15.19 6.01 7.45
C THR A 193 -15.61 7.46 7.62
N ASP A 194 -16.54 7.95 6.79
CA ASP A 194 -17.50 8.91 7.33
C ASP A 194 -18.08 8.24 8.55
N VAL A 195 -17.92 8.85 9.71
CA VAL A 195 -18.67 8.46 10.89
C VAL A 195 -20.13 8.78 10.56
N GLN A 196 -20.79 7.84 9.88
CA GLN A 196 -22.24 7.72 9.78
C GLN A 196 -22.85 7.24 11.12
N GLY A 197 -22.10 7.39 12.22
CA GLY A 197 -22.71 7.50 13.53
C GLY A 197 -23.21 8.91 13.67
N LYS A 198 -24.53 9.10 13.73
CA LYS A 198 -25.12 10.36 14.19
C LYS A 198 -24.35 10.82 15.42
N LEU A 199 -23.77 12.02 15.34
CA LEU A 199 -23.07 12.59 16.46
C LEU A 199 -24.06 12.72 17.63
N ASN A 200 -23.81 11.99 18.72
CA ASN A 200 -24.68 12.10 19.89
C ASN A 200 -24.42 13.46 20.56
N ILE A 201 -25.27 14.43 20.24
CA ILE A 201 -25.18 15.80 20.76
C ILE A 201 -25.10 15.84 22.30
N ASN A 202 -25.71 14.88 23.00
CA ASN A 202 -25.60 14.81 24.45
C ASN A 202 -24.18 14.49 24.90
N ALA A 203 -23.56 13.47 24.29
CA ALA A 203 -22.19 13.08 24.61
C ALA A 203 -21.18 14.19 24.28
N ILE A 204 -21.40 14.93 23.18
CA ILE A 204 -20.55 16.04 22.75
C ILE A 204 -20.66 17.20 23.74
N CYS A 205 -21.88 17.68 24.01
CA CYS A 205 -22.08 18.84 24.88
C CYS A 205 -21.69 18.55 26.33
N GLU A 206 -21.91 17.33 26.83
CA GLU A 206 -21.48 16.92 28.17
C GLU A 206 -19.96 16.69 28.22
N GLY A 207 -19.37 16.14 27.16
CA GLY A 207 -17.91 15.99 27.03
C GLY A 207 -17.18 17.32 27.03
N ALA A 208 -17.81 18.39 26.53
CA ALA A 208 -17.25 19.73 26.52
C ALA A 208 -16.91 20.27 27.92
N LEU A 209 -17.62 19.80 28.95
CA LEU A 209 -17.34 20.15 30.34
C LEU A 209 -15.96 19.68 30.82
N ALA A 210 -15.35 18.70 30.15
CA ALA A 210 -14.03 18.18 30.52
C ALA A 210 -12.88 19.16 30.20
N TYR A 211 -13.07 20.08 29.26
CA TYR A 211 -12.03 21.02 28.82
C TYR A 211 -12.42 22.50 28.93
N MET A 212 -13.63 22.78 29.40
CA MET A 212 -14.11 24.13 29.68
C MET A 212 -14.19 24.37 31.19
N THR A 213 -13.94 25.61 31.61
CA THR A 213 -14.03 26.00 33.02
C THR A 213 -15.28 26.85 33.24
N PHE A 214 -16.10 26.46 34.21
CA PHE A 214 -17.31 27.18 34.59
C PHE A 214 -17.20 27.70 36.04
N PRO A 215 -17.80 28.87 36.36
CA PRO A 215 -17.80 29.39 37.73
C PRO A 215 -18.54 28.51 38.73
N ASP A 216 -19.57 27.80 38.27
CA ASP A 216 -20.43 26.92 39.08
C ASP A 216 -21.13 25.87 38.19
N GLY A 217 -21.76 24.88 38.83
CA GLY A 217 -22.48 23.82 38.13
C GLY A 217 -23.69 24.31 37.33
N SER A 218 -24.40 25.33 37.81
CA SER A 218 -25.57 25.87 37.11
C SER A 218 -25.20 26.53 35.78
N ARG A 219 -24.02 27.15 35.69
CA ARG A 219 -23.46 27.69 34.43
C ARG A 219 -23.03 26.58 33.47
N ALA A 220 -22.48 25.49 33.98
CA ALA A 220 -22.16 24.31 33.16
C ALA A 220 -23.43 23.68 32.58
N ASP A 221 -24.48 23.52 33.40
CA ASP A 221 -25.77 22.96 32.97
C ASP A 221 -26.44 23.84 31.90
N ALA A 222 -26.43 25.16 32.11
CA ALA A 222 -26.95 26.12 31.13
C ALA A 222 -26.21 26.02 29.79
N PHE A 223 -24.88 25.91 29.82
CA PHE A 223 -24.06 25.73 28.63
C PHE A 223 -24.39 24.43 27.89
N VAL A 224 -24.55 23.30 28.59
CA VAL A 224 -24.93 22.03 27.96
C VAL A 224 -26.29 22.13 27.27
N ALA A 225 -27.27 22.80 27.89
CA ALA A 225 -28.57 23.04 27.28
C ALA A 225 -28.47 23.91 26.02
N GLU A 226 -27.74 25.03 26.08
CA GLU A 226 -27.50 25.91 24.94
C GLU A 226 -26.74 25.21 23.81
N CYS A 227 -25.79 24.34 24.14
CA CYS A 227 -25.04 23.54 23.18
C CYS A 227 -25.95 22.55 22.45
N LYS A 228 -26.86 21.88 23.18
CA LYS A 228 -27.87 20.97 22.60
C LYS A 228 -28.86 21.70 21.68
N GLU A 229 -29.08 23.00 21.91
CA GLU A 229 -29.86 23.88 21.03
C GLU A 229 -29.08 24.41 19.81
N GLY A 230 -27.80 24.09 19.68
CA GLY A 230 -26.95 24.51 18.57
C GLY A 230 -26.39 25.93 18.70
N LYS A 231 -26.42 26.54 19.88
CA LYS A 231 -25.85 27.89 20.11
C LYS A 231 -24.33 27.90 20.19
N HIS A 232 -23.71 26.72 20.30
CA HIS A 232 -22.26 26.53 20.42
C HIS A 232 -21.71 25.63 19.29
N PRO A 233 -21.75 26.07 18.02
CA PRO A 233 -21.23 25.29 16.90
C PRO A 233 -19.73 24.97 17.03
N GLU A 234 -18.97 25.82 17.72
CA GLU A 234 -17.55 25.61 18.00
C GLU A 234 -17.25 24.32 18.76
N VAL A 235 -18.19 23.84 19.58
CA VAL A 235 -18.04 22.60 20.36
C VAL A 235 -18.06 21.38 19.44
N ILE A 236 -18.98 21.37 18.47
CA ILE A 236 -19.10 20.29 17.50
C ILE A 236 -17.87 20.28 16.59
N GLU A 237 -17.41 21.45 16.14
CA GLU A 237 -16.22 21.55 15.29
C GLU A 237 -14.94 21.13 16.03
N GLN A 238 -14.78 21.52 17.29
CA GLN A 238 -13.67 21.01 18.10
C GLN A 238 -13.75 19.49 18.30
N TYR A 239 -14.95 18.95 18.54
CA TYR A 239 -15.14 17.51 18.68
C TYR A 239 -14.77 16.75 17.40
N LYS A 240 -15.21 17.24 16.23
CA LYS A 240 -14.83 16.69 14.92
C LYS A 240 -13.33 16.71 14.71
N LEU A 241 -12.67 17.81 15.07
CA LEU A 241 -11.22 17.97 14.93
C LEU A 241 -10.45 17.01 15.86
N GLN A 242 -10.86 16.87 17.12
CA GLN A 242 -10.23 15.97 18.08
C GLN A 242 -10.40 14.49 17.68
N MET A 243 -11.54 14.14 17.10
CA MET A 243 -11.88 12.78 16.72
C MET A 243 -11.49 12.43 15.27
N GLY A 244 -10.93 13.38 14.50
CA GLY A 244 -10.51 13.17 13.12
C GLY A 244 -11.67 12.86 12.15
N LEU A 245 -12.86 13.40 12.40
CA LEU A 245 -14.11 12.98 11.74
C LEU A 245 -14.35 13.63 10.36
N GLY A 246 -13.54 14.61 9.96
CA GLY A 246 -13.71 15.35 8.71
C GLY A 246 -15.05 16.12 8.62
N ASP A 247 -15.30 16.71 7.45
CA ASP A 247 -16.51 17.53 7.20
C ASP A 247 -17.78 16.68 6.99
N GLY A 248 -17.66 15.36 6.81
CA GLY A 248 -18.77 14.44 6.53
C GLY A 248 -19.60 14.05 7.75
N ALA A 249 -19.16 14.36 8.96
CA ALA A 249 -19.90 14.06 10.19
C ALA A 249 -21.05 15.05 10.43
N SER A 250 -22.28 14.54 10.49
CA SER A 250 -23.49 15.30 10.80
C SER A 250 -24.14 14.85 12.12
N LEU A 251 -24.90 15.77 12.73
CA LEU A 251 -25.73 15.51 13.91
C LEU A 251 -26.91 14.58 13.59
#